data_AF-A0A9W6H2Y6-F1
#
_entry.id   AF-A0A9W6H2Y6-F1
#
_cell.length_a   1.000
_cell.length_b   1.000
_cell.length_c   1.000
_cell.angle_alpha   90.00
_cell.angle_beta   90.00
_cell.angle_gamma   90.00
#
_symmetry.space_group_name_H-M   'P 1'
#
loop_
_entity.id
_entity.type
_entity.pdbx_description
1 polymer ?
#
loop_
_entity_poly.entity_id
_entity_poly.type
_entity_poly.pdbx_seq_one_letter_code
_entity_poly.pdbx_strand_id
1 'polypeptide(L)'
;MTATASAIAHKEATRHGPGRIPPAPRRDAASALGCEVEAITSSLLFLADDEPVLVMTSGRHRVDTDDLARQLGAVTDGTPLRVAED
;
A
#
# COMPACT_ATOMS: atom_id res chain seq x y z
N MET A 1 -12.59 14.69 1.95
CA MET A 1 -13.21 13.74 1.00
C MET A 1 -12.51 12.42 1.21
N THR A 2 -13.20 11.44 1.79
CA THR A 2 -12.56 10.22 2.31
C THR A 2 -12.18 9.29 1.16
N ALA A 3 -10.97 8.75 1.17
CA ALA A 3 -10.56 7.74 0.20
C ALA A 3 -11.16 6.39 0.59
N THR A 4 -11.98 5.79 -0.27
CA THR A 4 -12.45 4.41 -0.09
C THR A 4 -11.31 3.46 -0.42
N ALA A 5 -10.55 3.05 0.59
CA ALA A 5 -9.54 2.02 0.45
C ALA A 5 -10.24 0.65 0.27
N SER A 6 -10.28 0.14 -0.96
CA SER A 6 -10.71 -1.23 -1.21
C SER A 6 -9.54 -2.17 -0.93
N ALA A 7 -9.48 -2.71 0.28
CA ALA A 7 -8.54 -3.77 0.61
C ALA A 7 -8.89 -5.04 -0.19
N ILE A 8 -7.90 -5.67 -0.80
CA ILE A 8 -8.04 -6.97 -1.47
C ILE A 8 -6.98 -7.90 -0.88
N ALA A 9 -7.41 -8.84 -0.04
CA ALA A 9 -6.53 -9.89 0.48
C ALA A 9 -6.21 -10.88 -0.65
N HIS A 10 -5.05 -10.74 -1.27
CA HIS A 10 -4.53 -11.67 -2.27
C HIS A 10 -3.09 -12.04 -1.94
N LYS A 11 -2.85 -13.34 -1.74
CA LYS A 11 -1.58 -13.88 -1.25
C LYS A 11 -0.56 -14.07 -2.38
N GLU A 12 -0.10 -12.96 -2.97
CA GLU A 12 1.16 -12.98 -3.72
C GLU A 12 2.33 -13.28 -2.78
N ALA A 13 3.37 -13.92 -3.30
CA ALA A 13 4.65 -14.07 -2.62
C ALA A 13 5.68 -13.13 -3.27
N THR A 14 5.85 -11.93 -2.71
CA THR A 14 6.84 -10.93 -3.17
C THR A 14 8.26 -11.39 -2.90
N ARG A 15 8.78 -12.25 -3.80
CA ARG A 15 10.09 -12.89 -3.67
C ARG A 15 11.21 -11.88 -3.98
N HIS A 16 11.66 -11.13 -2.96
CA HIS A 16 12.82 -10.26 -3.13
C HIS A 16 14.06 -11.07 -3.53
N GLY A 17 14.71 -10.60 -4.60
CA GLY A 17 16.01 -11.07 -5.05
C GLY A 17 17.00 -9.91 -5.14
N PRO A 18 18.30 -10.19 -5.35
CA PRO A 18 19.27 -9.14 -5.59
C PRO A 18 18.87 -8.32 -6.84
N GLY A 19 18.73 -7.00 -6.67
CA GLY A 19 18.29 -6.09 -7.74
C GLY A 19 16.99 -5.32 -7.50
N ARG A 20 16.52 -5.19 -6.24
CA ARG A 20 15.39 -4.30 -5.87
C ARG A 20 15.58 -2.90 -6.47
N ILE A 21 14.69 -2.52 -7.39
CA ILE A 21 14.61 -1.17 -7.95
C ILE A 21 13.90 -0.27 -6.92
N PRO A 22 14.47 0.89 -6.51
CA PRO A 22 13.76 1.81 -5.63
C PRO A 22 12.56 2.43 -6.35
N PRO A 23 11.42 2.66 -5.68
CA PRO A 23 10.24 3.25 -6.31
C PRO A 23 10.55 4.69 -6.76
N ALA A 24 10.37 4.96 -8.05
CA ALA A 24 10.53 6.30 -8.60
C ALA A 24 9.46 7.26 -8.06
N PRO A 25 9.75 8.57 -7.95
CA PRO A 25 8.74 9.58 -7.68
C PRO A 25 7.57 9.49 -8.68
N ARG A 26 6.32 9.71 -8.22
CA ARG A 26 5.13 9.61 -9.09
C ARG A 26 5.18 10.56 -10.29
N ARG A 27 5.87 11.70 -10.18
CA ARG A 27 6.09 12.64 -11.28
C ARG A 27 6.92 12.03 -12.40
N ASP A 28 7.99 11.33 -12.03
CA ASP A 28 8.95 10.72 -12.94
C ASP A 28 8.29 9.52 -13.66
N ALA A 29 7.54 8.70 -12.89
CA ALA A 29 6.73 7.62 -13.45
C ALA A 29 5.63 8.13 -14.41
N ALA A 30 4.91 9.19 -14.04
CA ALA A 30 3.91 9.82 -14.90
C ALA A 30 4.53 10.42 -16.17
N SER A 31 5.68 11.08 -16.06
CA SER A 31 6.41 11.64 -17.19
C SER A 31 6.95 10.56 -18.14
N ALA A 32 7.35 9.39 -17.62
CA ALA A 32 7.77 8.25 -18.43
C ALA A 32 6.60 7.55 -19.15
N LEU A 33 5.39 7.63 -18.59
CA LEU A 33 4.16 7.05 -19.14
C LEU A 33 3.33 8.05 -19.97
N GLY A 34 3.70 9.33 -19.99
CA GLY A 34 2.98 10.38 -20.72
C GLY A 34 1.59 10.69 -20.14
N CYS A 35 1.38 10.50 -18.84
CA CYS A 35 0.07 10.63 -18.19
C CYS A 35 0.06 11.65 -17.03
N GLU A 36 -1.13 11.95 -16.52
CA GLU A 36 -1.30 12.78 -15.32
C GLU A 36 -0.77 12.08 -14.07
N VAL A 37 -0.11 12.84 -13.17
CA VAL A 37 0.47 12.31 -11.92
C VAL A 37 -0.58 11.64 -11.02
N GLU A 38 -1.84 12.07 -11.13
CA GLU A 38 -2.97 11.53 -10.37
C GLU A 38 -3.43 10.15 -10.84
N ALA A 39 -3.08 9.74 -12.07
CA ALA A 39 -3.30 8.37 -12.56
C ALA A 39 -2.34 7.35 -11.90
N ILE A 40 -1.24 7.81 -11.29
CA ILE A 40 -0.26 6.94 -10.63
C ILE A 40 -0.75 6.55 -9.23
N THR A 41 -1.53 5.46 -9.21
CA THR A 41 -1.95 4.75 -7.99
C THR A 41 -0.75 4.10 -7.29
N SER A 42 -0.75 4.09 -5.96
CA SER A 42 0.16 3.25 -5.16
C SER A 42 -0.52 1.93 -4.81
N SER A 43 0.18 0.82 -5.03
CA SER A 43 0.06 -0.36 -4.18
C SER A 43 0.93 -0.18 -2.93
N LEU A 44 0.45 -0.68 -1.80
CA LEU A 44 1.18 -0.80 -0.53
C LEU A 44 0.77 -2.12 0.14
N LEU A 45 1.73 -2.87 0.69
CA LEU A 45 1.48 -4.13 1.39
C LEU A 45 1.72 -3.94 2.89
N PHE A 46 0.77 -4.36 3.71
CA PHE A 46 0.84 -4.33 5.17
C PHE A 46 0.65 -5.75 5.73
N LEU A 47 1.13 -5.98 6.95
CA LEU A 47 0.81 -7.16 7.75
C LEU A 47 -0.20 -6.77 8.84
N ALA A 48 -1.28 -7.53 8.90
CA ALA A 48 -2.44 -7.31 9.75
C ALA A 48 -2.76 -8.63 10.48
N ASP A 49 -2.41 -8.73 11.77
CA ASP A 49 -2.43 -10.00 12.53
C ASP A 49 -1.74 -11.16 11.75
N ASP A 50 -0.55 -10.86 11.19
CA ASP A 50 0.26 -11.67 10.27
C ASP A 50 -0.38 -12.04 8.90
N GLU A 51 -1.60 -11.58 8.60
CA GLU A 51 -2.21 -11.69 7.27
C GLU A 51 -1.78 -10.53 6.33
N PRO A 52 -1.35 -10.80 5.08
CA PRO A 52 -0.91 -9.77 4.15
C PRO A 52 -2.08 -9.04 3.48
N VAL A 53 -2.18 -7.73 3.71
CA VAL A 53 -3.23 -6.86 3.16
C VAL A 53 -2.64 -5.91 2.11
N LEU A 54 -3.12 -6.05 0.86
CA LEU A 54 -2.81 -5.12 -0.22
C LEU A 54 -3.79 -3.95 -0.20
N VAL A 55 -3.23 -2.74 -0.13
CA VAL A 55 -3.96 -1.47 -0.18
C VAL A 55 -3.63 -0.74 -1.47
N MET A 56 -4.67 -0.33 -2.21
CA MET A 56 -4.55 0.52 -3.39
C MET A 56 -5.02 1.94 -3.08
N THR A 57 -4.20 2.94 -3.38
CA THR A 57 -4.50 4.36 -3.09
C THR A 57 -4.15 5.29 -4.25
N SER A 58 -5.08 6.15 -4.65
CA SER A 58 -4.88 7.14 -5.74
C SER A 58 -3.92 8.26 -5.33
N GLY A 59 -3.24 8.87 -6.31
CA GLY A 59 -1.95 9.55 -6.14
C GLY A 59 -1.79 10.58 -5.00
N ARG A 60 -2.87 11.24 -4.54
CA ARG A 60 -2.86 12.22 -3.44
C ARG A 60 -3.06 11.62 -2.05
N HIS A 61 -3.73 10.48 -1.95
CA HIS A 61 -4.20 9.95 -0.67
C HIS A 61 -3.08 9.16 0.02
N ARG A 62 -2.74 9.59 1.23
CA ARG A 62 -1.96 8.77 2.16
C ARG A 62 -2.89 7.78 2.84
N VAL A 63 -2.38 6.57 3.05
CA VAL A 63 -3.03 5.58 3.92
C VAL A 63 -2.73 6.02 5.35
N ASP A 64 -3.77 6.22 6.13
CA ASP A 64 -3.67 6.28 7.59
C ASP A 64 -3.70 4.84 8.12
N THR A 65 -2.66 4.45 8.86
CA THR A 65 -2.51 3.07 9.34
C THR A 65 -3.44 2.75 10.50
N ASP A 66 -3.84 3.75 11.30
CA ASP A 66 -4.66 3.53 12.48
C ASP A 66 -6.14 3.40 12.07
N ASP A 67 -6.60 4.25 11.16
CA ASP A 67 -7.92 4.11 10.52
C ASP A 67 -8.01 2.82 9.70
N LEU A 68 -6.95 2.42 8.99
CA LEU A 68 -6.93 1.15 8.25
C LEU A 68 -6.98 -0.06 9.18
N ALA A 69 -6.22 -0.06 10.28
CA ALA A 69 -6.24 -1.14 11.28
C ALA A 69 -7.66 -1.33 11.85
N ARG A 70 -8.33 -0.21 12.19
CA ARG A 70 -9.72 -0.19 12.67
C ARG A 70 -10.73 -0.68 11.65
N GLN A 71 -10.50 -0.45 10.35
CA GLN A 71 -11.37 -0.94 9.27
C GLN A 71 -11.19 -2.44 9.00
N LEU A 72 -9.97 -2.97 9.16
CA LEU A 72 -9.65 -4.38 9.00
C LEU A 72 -10.04 -5.23 10.23
N GLY A 73 -10.15 -4.59 11.41
CA GLY A 73 -10.34 -5.29 12.69
C GLY A 73 -9.06 -5.89 13.29
N ALA A 74 -7.94 -5.81 12.56
CA ALA A 74 -6.63 -6.37 12.90
C ALA A 74 -5.86 -5.49 13.91
N VAL A 75 -6.50 -5.22 15.04
CA VAL A 75 -5.95 -4.57 16.25
C VAL A 75 -6.70 -5.16 17.46
N THR A 76 -6.54 -6.47 17.65
CA THR A 76 -7.17 -7.20 18.76
C THR A 76 -6.35 -7.14 20.06
N ASP A 77 -5.04 -6.91 19.97
CA ASP A 77 -4.09 -6.81 21.09
C ASP A 77 -3.42 -5.43 21.24
N GLY A 78 -3.52 -4.57 20.23
CA GLY A 78 -2.83 -3.27 20.15
C GLY A 78 -1.57 -3.25 19.29
N THR A 79 -1.23 -4.34 18.60
CA THR A 79 -0.18 -4.38 17.58
C THR A 79 -0.55 -3.47 16.40
N PRO A 80 0.26 -2.45 16.04
CA PRO A 80 -0.03 -1.59 14.90
C PRO A 80 0.22 -2.30 13.57
N LEU A 81 -0.50 -1.91 12.52
CA LEU A 81 -0.23 -2.37 11.16
C LEU A 81 1.22 -2.09 10.78
N ARG A 82 1.94 -3.17 10.46
CA ARG A 82 3.32 -3.07 9.97
C ARG A 82 3.27 -2.94 8.46
N VAL A 83 4.10 -2.09 7.88
CA VAL A 83 4.47 -2.26 6.46
C VAL A 83 5.10 -3.65 6.33
N ALA A 84 4.82 -4.36 5.24
CA ALA A 84 5.49 -5.62 4.93
C ALA A 84 6.95 -5.34 4.55
N GLU A 85 7.80 -5.15 5.56
CA GLU A 85 9.26 -5.15 5.48
C GLU A 85 9.77 -6.60 5.34
N ASP A 86 11.06 -6.76 5.01
CA ASP A 86 11.70 -8.03 4.60
C ASP A 86 11.98 -9.00 5.78
#